data_AF-A0A7V6ILH3-F1
#
_entry.id   AF-A0A7V6ILH3-F1
#
_cell.length_a   1.000
_cell.length_b   1.000
_cell.length_c   1.000
_cell.angle_alpha   90.00
_cell.angle_beta   90.00
_cell.angle_gamma   90.00
#
_symmetry.space_group_name_H-M   'P 1'
#
loop_
_entity.id
_entity.type
_entity.pdbx_description
1 polymer ?
#
loop_
_entity_poly.entity_id
_entity_poly.type
_entity_poly.pdbx_seq_one_letter_code
_entity_poly.pdbx_strand_id
1 'polypeptide(L)'
;MKKILIFIMPFLILLSCSTLKKMSSGTYGSPQVKQELIDNNMFKITRYSRDKTYGYTEKNPVMVGGGIEGPINERRFLNALCGPNGEKIEYYRIGSCCPFETENSVWGGMLDKYSVTYDGLEDSLIIYINMYDSDVLKVPVGLKLKY
;
A
#
# COMPACT_ATOMS: atom_id res chain seq x y z
N MET A 1 44.50 30.61 49.87
CA MET A 1 43.02 30.52 49.97
C MET A 1 42.45 30.37 48.56
N LYS A 2 41.65 29.31 48.37
CA LYS A 2 40.86 28.85 47.21
C LYS A 2 41.32 29.20 45.78
N LYS A 3 41.92 28.21 45.10
CA LYS A 3 41.93 28.07 43.64
C LYS A 3 40.52 27.63 43.20
N ILE A 4 39.82 28.42 42.40
CA ILE A 4 38.53 28.05 41.82
C ILE A 4 38.83 27.46 40.44
N LEU A 5 38.76 26.13 40.33
CA LEU A 5 38.85 25.40 39.07
C LEU A 5 37.42 25.33 38.49
N ILE A 6 37.13 26.15 37.48
CA ILE A 6 35.86 26.08 36.75
C ILE A 6 35.99 24.95 35.72
N PHE A 7 35.35 23.81 36.00
CA PHE A 7 35.24 22.70 35.07
C PHE A 7 34.04 22.98 34.14
N ILE A 8 34.32 23.50 32.94
CA ILE A 8 33.29 23.75 31.93
C ILE A 8 32.95 22.39 31.28
N MET A 9 31.82 21.81 31.68
CA MET A 9 31.23 20.61 31.09
C MET A 9 30.59 21.01 29.75
N PRO A 10 31.05 20.51 28.59
CA PRO A 10 30.39 20.81 27.33
C PRO A 10 29.05 20.07 27.29
N PHE A 11 27.96 20.82 27.35
CA PHE A 11 26.61 20.34 27.15
C PHE A 11 26.47 19.91 25.67
N LEU A 12 26.70 18.62 25.39
CA LEU A 12 26.43 18.03 24.07
C LEU A 12 24.92 18.03 23.84
N ILE A 13 24.44 19.05 23.12
CA ILE A 13 23.09 19.07 22.57
C ILE A 13 23.07 18.06 21.42
N LEU A 14 22.57 16.85 21.68
CA LEU A 14 22.22 15.92 20.62
C LEU A 14 21.00 16.48 19.87
N LEU A 15 21.25 17.32 18.87
CA LEU A 15 20.29 17.66 17.84
C LEU A 15 20.02 16.39 17.02
N SER A 16 19.06 15.59 17.48
CA SER A 16 18.41 14.56 16.66
C SER A 16 17.79 15.25 15.45
N CYS A 17 18.51 15.26 14.34
CA CYS A 17 17.98 15.66 13.04
C CYS A 17 17.08 14.52 12.54
N SER A 18 15.83 14.47 13.01
CA SER A 18 14.81 13.64 12.36
C SER A 18 14.55 14.25 10.99
N THR A 19 15.11 13.65 9.95
CA THR A 19 14.79 14.01 8.57
C THR A 19 13.28 13.92 8.40
N LEU A 20 12.60 15.06 8.23
CA LEU A 20 11.22 15.08 7.75
C LEU A 20 11.26 14.49 6.35
N LYS A 21 10.97 13.19 6.24
CA LYS A 21 10.75 12.53 4.96
C LYS A 21 9.54 13.23 4.36
N LYS A 22 9.77 14.02 3.31
CA LYS A 22 8.76 14.79 2.59
C LYS A 22 7.59 13.86 2.28
N MET A 23 6.52 13.99 3.05
CA MET A 23 5.32 13.18 2.92
C MET A 23 4.72 13.51 1.55
N SER A 24 4.54 12.50 0.72
CA SER A 24 3.97 12.64 -0.62
C SER A 24 2.47 12.93 -0.50
N SER A 25 2.08 14.14 -0.06
CA SER A 25 0.68 14.57 0.02
C SER A 25 0.16 15.01 -1.35
N GLY A 26 0.25 14.12 -2.33
CA GLY A 26 -0.36 14.30 -3.64
C GLY A 26 -1.65 13.49 -3.75
N THR A 27 -2.47 13.82 -4.74
CA THR A 27 -3.57 12.97 -5.18
C THR A 27 -3.04 11.89 -6.13
N TYR A 28 -3.75 10.75 -6.26
CA TYR A 28 -3.39 9.70 -7.23
C TYR A 28 -3.95 9.95 -8.64
N GLY A 29 -4.75 11.01 -8.84
CA GLY A 29 -5.34 11.32 -10.14
C GLY A 29 -6.28 10.23 -10.67
N SER A 30 -7.14 9.70 -9.80
CA SER A 30 -7.99 8.55 -10.12
C SER A 30 -9.07 8.87 -11.17
N PRO A 31 -9.24 7.99 -12.18
CA PRO A 31 -10.30 8.12 -13.18
C PRO A 31 -11.69 7.63 -12.71
N GLN A 32 -11.84 7.22 -11.45
CA GLN A 32 -13.09 6.69 -10.87
C GLN A 32 -13.70 5.53 -11.69
N VAL A 33 -12.86 4.55 -12.05
CA VAL A 33 -13.29 3.39 -12.84
C VAL A 33 -14.26 2.51 -12.04
N LYS A 34 -15.37 2.13 -12.66
CA LYS A 34 -16.31 1.16 -12.09
C LYS A 34 -15.72 -0.26 -12.19
N GLN A 35 -15.68 -0.96 -11.07
CA GLN A 35 -15.16 -2.33 -11.02
C GLN A 35 -16.22 -3.36 -11.41
N GLU A 36 -15.81 -4.40 -12.14
CA GLU A 36 -16.63 -5.57 -12.47
C GLU A 36 -16.31 -6.71 -11.50
N LEU A 37 -17.34 -7.41 -11.04
CA LEU A 37 -17.23 -8.59 -10.20
C LEU A 37 -17.42 -9.85 -11.05
N ILE A 38 -16.65 -10.90 -10.74
CA ILE A 38 -17.00 -12.27 -11.19
C ILE A 38 -18.07 -12.82 -10.26
N ASP A 39 -17.88 -12.62 -8.96
CA ASP A 39 -18.80 -12.95 -7.89
C ASP A 39 -18.61 -11.98 -6.70
N ASN A 40 -19.34 -12.21 -5.60
CA ASN A 40 -19.27 -11.34 -4.43
C ASN A 40 -17.88 -11.27 -3.76
N ASN A 41 -16.98 -12.21 -4.07
CA ASN A 41 -15.68 -12.39 -3.43
C ASN A 41 -14.50 -12.01 -4.31
N MET A 42 -14.66 -11.77 -5.62
CA MET A 42 -13.54 -11.39 -6.48
C MET A 42 -13.90 -10.47 -7.66
N PHE A 43 -12.93 -9.62 -8.02
CA PHE A 43 -13.01 -8.78 -9.20
C PHE A 43 -12.69 -9.54 -10.48
N LYS A 44 -13.30 -9.08 -11.58
CA LYS A 44 -12.92 -9.46 -12.94
C LYS A 44 -11.81 -8.55 -13.44
N ILE A 45 -10.58 -9.06 -13.39
CA ILE A 45 -9.36 -8.40 -13.88
C ILE A 45 -9.00 -8.99 -15.24
N THR A 46 -8.66 -8.14 -16.21
CA THR A 46 -8.36 -8.56 -17.60
C THR A 46 -7.06 -7.99 -18.14
N ARG A 47 -6.24 -7.40 -17.27
CA ARG A 47 -4.99 -6.72 -17.63
C ARG A 47 -3.87 -7.20 -16.71
N TYR A 48 -2.67 -7.33 -17.26
CA TYR A 48 -1.45 -7.62 -16.53
C TYR A 48 -0.56 -6.39 -16.56
N SER A 49 -0.03 -5.99 -15.41
CA SER A 49 0.94 -4.89 -15.36
C SER A 49 2.28 -5.36 -15.94
N ARG A 50 2.92 -4.49 -16.71
CA ARG A 50 4.36 -4.61 -17.07
C ARG A 50 5.24 -3.77 -16.15
N ASP A 51 4.63 -2.90 -15.36
CA ASP A 51 5.30 -2.05 -14.39
C ASP A 51 5.51 -2.84 -13.10
N LYS A 52 6.78 -3.06 -12.74
CA LYS A 52 7.20 -3.79 -11.55
C LYS A 52 6.87 -3.05 -10.24
N THR A 53 6.44 -1.80 -10.30
CA THR A 53 6.06 -1.01 -9.13
C THR A 53 4.57 -1.07 -8.80
N TYR A 54 3.75 -1.55 -9.74
CA TYR A 54 2.28 -1.61 -9.59
C TYR A 54 1.89 -2.54 -8.45
N GLY A 55 1.18 -1.99 -7.46
CA GLY A 55 0.80 -2.64 -6.21
C GLY A 55 1.93 -2.78 -5.21
N TYR A 56 3.20 -2.75 -5.61
CA TYR A 56 4.34 -2.99 -4.70
C TYR A 56 4.95 -1.73 -4.10
N THR A 57 4.45 -0.54 -4.47
CA THR A 57 4.97 0.74 -3.96
C THR A 57 3.84 1.71 -3.61
N GLU A 58 4.11 2.57 -2.64
CA GLU A 58 3.21 3.65 -2.23
C GLU A 58 2.84 4.59 -3.39
N LYS A 59 3.74 4.75 -4.36
CA LYS A 59 3.53 5.65 -5.52
C LYS A 59 2.67 5.04 -6.61
N ASN A 60 2.48 3.73 -6.60
CA ASN A 60 1.73 3.01 -7.62
C ASN A 60 0.85 1.94 -6.95
N PRO A 61 -0.06 2.33 -6.05
CA PRO A 61 -0.92 1.39 -5.33
C PRO A 61 -1.98 0.81 -6.25
N VAL A 62 -2.61 -0.28 -5.81
CA VAL A 62 -3.81 -0.81 -6.45
C VAL A 62 -5.00 0.05 -6.01
N MET A 63 -5.60 0.77 -6.94
CA MET A 63 -6.77 1.62 -6.69
C MET A 63 -8.07 0.84 -6.91
N VAL A 64 -8.58 0.24 -5.83
CA VAL A 64 -9.81 -0.58 -5.88
C VAL A 64 -11.07 0.26 -5.72
N GLY A 65 -11.00 1.34 -4.95
CA GLY A 65 -12.14 2.21 -4.62
C GLY A 65 -13.33 1.47 -4.01
N GLY A 66 -14.52 2.07 -4.11
CA GLY A 66 -15.78 1.44 -3.72
C GLY A 66 -16.55 2.12 -2.60
N GLY A 67 -16.07 3.26 -2.09
CA GLY A 67 -16.73 3.98 -1.01
C GLY A 67 -16.92 3.08 0.21
N ILE A 68 -18.18 2.80 0.57
CA ILE A 68 -18.50 1.88 1.68
C ILE A 68 -17.99 0.44 1.44
N GLU A 69 -17.87 0.03 0.18
CA GLU A 69 -17.32 -1.27 -0.19
C GLU A 69 -15.78 -1.27 -0.27
N GLY A 70 -15.11 -0.14 -0.04
CA GLY A 70 -13.65 -0.03 -0.08
C GLY A 70 -12.94 -1.19 0.63
N PRO A 71 -13.20 -1.44 1.93
CA PRO A 71 -12.57 -2.53 2.66
C PRO A 71 -12.82 -3.93 2.08
N ILE A 72 -14.00 -4.22 1.51
CA ILE A 72 -14.27 -5.52 0.89
C ILE A 72 -13.63 -5.63 -0.50
N ASN A 73 -13.50 -4.52 -1.20
CA ASN A 73 -12.87 -4.45 -2.51
C ASN A 73 -11.37 -4.79 -2.47
N GLU A 74 -10.67 -4.42 -1.40
CA GLU A 74 -9.27 -4.84 -1.22
C GLU A 74 -9.14 -6.37 -1.20
N ARG A 75 -10.03 -7.04 -0.45
CA ARG A 75 -10.08 -8.51 -0.38
C ARG A 75 -10.52 -9.10 -1.71
N ARG A 76 -11.49 -8.49 -2.40
CA ARG A 76 -11.93 -8.93 -3.74
C ARG A 76 -10.81 -8.88 -4.78
N PHE A 77 -9.95 -7.87 -4.71
CA PHE A 77 -8.76 -7.80 -5.54
C PHE A 77 -7.79 -8.94 -5.21
N LEU A 78 -7.44 -9.14 -3.94
CA LEU A 78 -6.50 -10.19 -3.53
C LEU A 78 -7.04 -11.60 -3.85
N ASN A 79 -8.33 -11.84 -3.64
CA ASN A 79 -8.98 -13.13 -3.92
C ASN A 79 -8.97 -13.53 -5.41
N ALA A 80 -8.79 -12.56 -6.31
CA ALA A 80 -8.66 -12.81 -7.74
C ALA A 80 -7.26 -13.33 -8.13
N LEU A 81 -6.28 -13.26 -7.22
CA LEU A 81 -4.88 -13.54 -7.50
C LEU A 81 -4.46 -14.94 -7.04
N CYS A 82 -3.39 -15.43 -7.66
CA CYS A 82 -2.64 -16.63 -7.28
C CYS A 82 -1.14 -16.41 -7.53
N GLY A 83 -0.31 -17.33 -7.02
CA GLY A 83 1.12 -17.36 -7.30
C GLY A 83 1.42 -17.63 -8.79
N PRO A 84 2.70 -17.52 -9.20
CA PRO A 84 3.12 -17.63 -10.60
C PRO A 84 2.80 -18.99 -11.24
N ASN A 85 2.56 -20.05 -10.46
CA ASN A 85 2.17 -21.37 -10.96
C ASN A 85 0.75 -21.79 -10.52
N GLY A 86 -0.07 -20.84 -10.03
CA GLY A 86 -1.43 -21.12 -9.57
C GLY A 86 -1.55 -21.41 -8.09
N GLU A 87 -0.48 -21.17 -7.32
CA GLU A 87 -0.47 -21.36 -5.87
C GLU A 87 -1.53 -20.48 -5.21
N LYS A 88 -2.25 -21.04 -4.24
CA LYS A 88 -3.19 -20.26 -3.45
C LYS A 88 -2.41 -19.22 -2.65
N ILE A 89 -2.75 -17.95 -2.82
CA ILE A 89 -2.18 -16.91 -1.96
C ILE A 89 -2.89 -16.86 -0.62
N GLU A 90 -2.12 -16.54 0.41
CA GLU A 90 -2.59 -16.14 1.73
C GLU A 90 -2.23 -14.68 1.94
N TYR A 91 -3.09 -13.94 2.63
CA TYR A 91 -2.84 -12.53 2.87
C TYR A 91 -3.28 -12.10 4.26
N TYR A 92 -2.56 -11.13 4.81
CA TYR A 92 -2.89 -10.50 6.09
C TYR A 92 -2.70 -8.99 5.98
N ARG A 93 -3.66 -8.22 6.51
CA ARG A 93 -3.54 -6.77 6.56
C ARG A 93 -2.53 -6.39 7.65
N ILE A 94 -1.42 -5.80 7.25
CA ILE A 94 -0.32 -5.43 8.16
C ILE A 94 -0.38 -3.97 8.62
N GLY A 95 -1.44 -3.25 8.25
CA GLY A 95 -1.74 -1.90 8.72
C GLY A 95 -1.88 -0.88 7.60
N SER A 96 -2.22 0.35 7.97
CA SER A 96 -2.33 1.48 7.05
C SER A 96 -1.05 2.32 7.05
N CYS A 97 -0.80 3.03 5.96
CA CYS A 97 0.29 3.99 5.83
C CYS A 97 -0.09 5.11 4.87
N CYS A 98 0.90 5.96 4.58
CA CYS A 98 0.95 6.68 3.33
C CYS A 98 -0.28 7.58 3.12
N PRO A 99 -0.43 8.64 3.94
CA PRO A 99 -1.53 9.57 3.76
C PRO A 99 -1.43 10.27 2.41
N PHE A 100 -2.59 10.47 1.80
CA PHE A 100 -2.75 11.12 0.52
C PHE A 100 -4.04 11.93 0.49
N GLU A 101 -4.13 12.83 -0.49
CA GLU A 101 -5.34 13.64 -0.70
C GLU A 101 -6.29 12.93 -1.67
N THR A 102 -7.58 12.97 -1.39
CA THR A 102 -8.63 12.44 -2.27
C THR A 102 -9.93 13.20 -2.05
N GLU A 103 -10.72 13.35 -3.12
CA GLU A 103 -12.08 13.90 -3.07
C GLU A 103 -13.09 12.91 -2.45
N ASN A 104 -12.73 11.64 -2.35
CA ASN A 104 -13.58 10.57 -1.82
C ASN A 104 -13.58 10.49 -0.27
N SER A 105 -12.86 11.40 0.42
CA SER A 105 -12.83 11.48 1.88
C SER A 105 -12.52 12.90 2.35
N VAL A 106 -13.32 13.40 3.31
CA VAL A 106 -13.12 14.73 3.92
C VAL A 106 -11.78 14.83 4.68
N TRP A 107 -11.23 13.70 5.13
CA TRP A 107 -10.00 13.64 5.92
C TRP A 107 -8.77 13.20 5.10
N GLY A 108 -8.92 13.09 3.77
CA GLY A 108 -7.95 12.39 2.93
C GLY A 108 -8.01 10.88 3.12
N GLY A 109 -7.06 10.17 2.49
CA GLY A 109 -6.99 8.72 2.50
C GLY A 109 -5.69 8.20 3.09
N MET A 110 -5.70 6.93 3.48
CA MET A 110 -4.52 6.15 3.86
C MET A 110 -4.49 4.89 3.00
N LEU A 111 -3.32 4.52 2.50
CA LEU A 111 -3.16 3.22 1.84
C LEU A 111 -3.18 2.11 2.89
N ASP A 112 -3.75 0.98 2.53
CA ASP A 112 -3.63 -0.25 3.30
C ASP A 112 -2.56 -1.15 2.72
N LYS A 113 -1.78 -1.77 3.62
CA LYS A 113 -0.73 -2.71 3.27
C LYS A 113 -1.19 -4.12 3.62
N TYR A 114 -1.05 -5.00 2.64
CA TYR A 114 -1.28 -6.43 2.80
C TYR A 114 0.04 -7.18 2.61
N SER A 115 0.40 -8.01 3.58
CA SER A 115 1.40 -9.06 3.37
C SER A 115 0.72 -10.17 2.58
N VAL A 116 1.33 -10.60 1.48
CA VAL A 116 0.84 -11.66 0.60
C VAL A 116 1.92 -12.72 0.48
N THR A 117 1.55 -13.97 0.71
CA THR A 117 2.46 -15.12 0.59
C THR A 117 1.80 -16.28 -0.16
N TYR A 118 2.60 -17.23 -0.62
CA TYR A 118 2.16 -18.47 -1.23
C TYR A 118 3.27 -19.54 -1.08
N ASP A 119 2.93 -20.80 -1.31
CA ASP A 119 3.88 -21.90 -1.18
C ASP A 119 5.10 -21.71 -2.12
N GLY A 120 6.30 -21.87 -1.58
CA GLY A 120 7.56 -21.65 -2.30
C GLY A 120 8.02 -20.19 -2.45
N LEU A 121 7.32 -19.22 -1.87
CA LEU A 121 7.81 -17.84 -1.77
C LEU A 121 8.72 -17.65 -0.54
N GLU A 122 9.95 -17.19 -0.74
CA GLU A 122 10.91 -16.98 0.36
C GLU A 122 10.47 -15.85 1.30
N ASP A 123 10.13 -14.69 0.75
CA ASP A 123 9.71 -13.50 1.49
C ASP A 123 8.33 -13.02 1.05
N SER A 124 7.46 -12.70 2.00
CA SER A 124 6.12 -12.19 1.68
C SER A 124 6.17 -10.88 0.89
N LEU A 125 5.30 -10.78 -0.10
CA LEU A 125 5.10 -9.55 -0.89
C LEU A 125 4.29 -8.55 -0.08
N ILE A 126 4.58 -7.25 -0.22
CA ILE A 126 3.74 -6.19 0.33
C ILE A 126 2.96 -5.54 -0.80
N ILE A 127 1.64 -5.62 -0.74
CA ILE A 127 0.73 -4.94 -1.67
C ILE A 127 0.11 -3.73 -0.99
N TYR A 128 0.25 -2.57 -1.62
CA TYR A 128 -0.35 -1.30 -1.24
C TYR A 128 -1.67 -1.12 -1.99
N ILE A 129 -2.75 -0.91 -1.25
CA ILE A 129 -4.10 -0.80 -1.80
C ILE A 129 -4.71 0.54 -1.37
N ASN A 130 -5.29 1.24 -2.34
CA ASN A 130 -6.11 2.42 -2.14
C ASN A 130 -7.58 2.00 -2.27
N MET A 131 -8.30 2.01 -1.14
CA MET A 131 -9.74 1.69 -1.09
C MET A 131 -10.67 2.88 -1.34
N TYR A 132 -10.13 4.09 -1.46
CA TYR A 132 -10.89 5.32 -1.65
C TYR A 132 -11.11 5.60 -3.14
N ASP A 133 -10.03 5.50 -3.91
CA ASP A 133 -10.01 5.83 -5.33
C ASP A 133 -9.96 4.57 -6.19
N SER A 134 -10.58 4.62 -7.37
CA SER A 134 -10.58 3.49 -8.31
C SER A 134 -9.88 3.78 -9.64
N ASP A 135 -9.16 2.78 -10.13
CA ASP A 135 -8.57 2.77 -11.47
C ASP A 135 -8.71 1.37 -12.09
N VAL A 136 -8.28 1.22 -13.33
CA VAL A 136 -8.21 -0.05 -14.04
C VAL A 136 -7.29 -1.00 -13.29
N LEU A 137 -7.90 -2.04 -12.72
CA LEU A 137 -7.19 -3.10 -12.01
C LEU A 137 -6.32 -3.91 -12.97
N LYS A 138 -5.11 -4.22 -12.52
CA LYS A 138 -4.13 -5.03 -13.23
C LYS A 138 -3.59 -6.10 -12.29
N VAL A 139 -3.11 -7.20 -12.85
CA VAL A 139 -2.35 -8.20 -12.09
C VAL A 139 -0.94 -7.66 -11.83
N PRO A 140 -0.46 -7.59 -10.58
CA PRO A 140 0.92 -7.22 -10.27
C PRO A 140 1.93 -8.19 -10.89
N VAL A 141 3.10 -7.69 -11.27
CA VAL A 141 4.17 -8.53 -11.86
C VAL A 141 4.54 -9.65 -10.88
N GLY A 142 4.64 -10.89 -11.37
CA GLY A 142 4.97 -12.08 -10.56
C GLY A 142 3.77 -12.83 -10.00
N LEU A 143 2.56 -12.25 -10.06
CA LEU A 143 1.31 -12.92 -9.71
C LEU A 143 0.51 -13.28 -10.97
N LYS A 144 -0.50 -14.14 -10.80
CA LYS A 144 -1.45 -14.53 -11.84
C LYS A 144 -2.89 -14.41 -11.37
N LEU A 145 -3.83 -14.61 -12.28
CA LEU A 145 -5.25 -14.76 -11.95
C LEU A 145 -5.53 -16.20 -11.52
N LYS A 146 -6.39 -16.34 -10.52
CA LYS A 146 -6.85 -17.63 -10.01
C LYS A 146 -7.79 -18.37 -10.98
N TYR A 147 -8.39 -17.65 -11.93
CA TYR A 147 -9.39 -18.15 -12.88
C TYR A 147 -8.91 -18.02 -14.33
#